data_AF-A0A4R2LY31-F1
#
_entry.id   AF-A0A4R2LY31-F1
#
_cell.length_a   1.000
_cell.length_b   1.000
_cell.length_c   1.000
_cell.angle_alpha   90.00
_cell.angle_beta   90.00
_cell.angle_gamma   90.00
#
_symmetry.space_group_name_H-M   'P 1'
#
loop_
_entity.id
_entity.type
_entity.pdbx_description
1 polymer ?
#
loop_
_entity_poly.entity_id
_entity_poly.type
_entity_poly.pdbx_seq_one_letter_code
_entity_poly.pdbx_strand_id
1 'polypeptide(L)'
;MSRSEIRPDPACCGLPPALAAVSAAGIALTAPGLASRCVLLDAGALDTADWSALAEPGQTRVFADGGPQATRIAAELQRHGLAADTPAARIDGETVVATGLAALAAGAGTLVVGETVRLSRHFEATPAAAQPAAPGGEHYGPADARRLQRLLAGRRDMRHFRRGERIAPETLQRLLQAAHHAPSVGMMQPWRYLRISDPARREAIAALVARERDATASAMGERAAEFLRLKVEGIRECAELLVAALPPDDGTVFGRRTMPREMVVCSLACSIQNLWLAARVENLGLGWVSMFEPQPLAELLAMPAGAMPLAILCLGPVEAFYPAPMLEIEGWRSRRPWQDAVYENAWGEPASPNSAASKA
;
A
#
# COMPACT_ATOMS: atom_id res chain seq x y z
N MET A 1 28.61 -37.41 -48.30
CA MET A 1 29.92 -37.27 -47.63
C MET A 1 30.34 -35.82 -47.84
N SER A 2 30.58 -34.97 -46.86
CA SER A 2 30.96 -35.15 -45.46
C SER A 2 30.37 -33.99 -44.63
N ARG A 3 29.79 -34.30 -43.46
CA ARG A 3 29.46 -33.31 -42.43
C ARG A 3 30.78 -32.92 -41.76
N SER A 4 31.15 -31.64 -41.79
CA SER A 4 32.28 -31.16 -40.99
C SER A 4 31.84 -31.01 -39.54
N GLU A 5 32.15 -32.03 -38.73
CA GLU A 5 32.14 -31.93 -37.28
C GLU A 5 33.13 -30.84 -36.84
N ILE A 6 32.59 -29.80 -36.24
CA ILE A 6 33.38 -28.81 -35.49
C ILE A 6 33.87 -29.53 -34.23
N ARG A 7 35.17 -29.85 -34.19
CA ARG A 7 35.85 -30.31 -32.98
C ARG A 7 35.84 -29.17 -31.94
N PRO A 8 35.58 -29.45 -30.65
CA PRO A 8 35.80 -28.46 -29.60
C PRO A 8 37.30 -28.19 -29.42
N ASP A 9 37.61 -26.90 -29.30
CA ASP A 9 38.92 -26.32 -29.05
C ASP A 9 39.49 -26.77 -27.68
N PRO A 10 40.72 -27.32 -27.59
CA PRO A 10 41.28 -27.84 -26.34
C PRO A 10 41.95 -26.71 -25.55
N ALA A 11 41.16 -25.89 -24.86
CA ALA A 11 41.66 -24.88 -23.92
C ALA A 11 41.42 -25.24 -22.43
N CYS A 12 41.05 -26.48 -22.11
CA CYS A 12 40.71 -26.92 -20.74
C CYS A 12 41.69 -27.92 -20.11
N CYS A 13 42.99 -27.88 -20.43
CA CYS A 13 43.99 -28.60 -19.63
C CYS A 13 44.41 -27.75 -18.43
N GLY A 14 43.75 -27.93 -17.27
CA GLY A 14 44.24 -27.40 -15.98
C GLY A 14 43.17 -26.85 -15.03
N LEU A 15 41.91 -26.78 -15.42
CA LEU A 15 40.84 -26.34 -14.52
C LEU A 15 40.46 -27.46 -13.53
N PRO A 16 40.21 -27.14 -12.24
CA PRO A 16 39.53 -28.04 -11.32
C PRO A 16 38.27 -28.65 -11.96
N PRO A 17 37.96 -29.94 -11.72
CA PRO A 17 36.85 -30.64 -12.39
C PRO A 17 35.51 -29.90 -12.34
N ALA A 18 35.20 -29.26 -11.21
CA ALA A 18 34.01 -28.44 -11.07
C ALA A 18 33.98 -27.26 -12.05
N LEU A 19 35.07 -26.49 -12.18
CA LEU A 19 35.16 -25.37 -13.13
C LEU A 19 35.10 -25.83 -14.59
N ALA A 20 35.69 -26.99 -14.89
CA ALA A 20 35.58 -27.59 -16.22
C ALA A 20 34.13 -27.97 -16.55
N ALA A 21 33.38 -28.52 -15.59
CA ALA A 21 31.95 -28.83 -15.75
C ALA A 21 31.11 -27.56 -15.98
N VAL A 22 31.40 -26.46 -15.28
CA VAL A 22 30.72 -25.16 -15.49
C VAL A 22 30.95 -24.64 -16.91
N SER A 23 32.20 -24.66 -17.37
CA SER A 23 32.56 -24.23 -18.73
C SER A 23 31.90 -25.11 -19.80
N ALA A 24 31.89 -26.43 -19.61
CA ALA A 24 31.24 -27.39 -20.52
C ALA A 24 29.71 -27.20 -20.60
N ALA A 25 29.08 -26.77 -19.50
CA ALA A 25 27.67 -26.39 -19.46
C ALA A 25 27.36 -25.03 -20.15
N GLY A 26 28.38 -24.38 -20.73
CA GLY A 26 28.24 -23.10 -21.42
C GLY A 26 28.05 -21.91 -20.48
N ILE A 27 28.43 -22.04 -19.21
CA ILE A 27 28.38 -20.95 -18.23
C ILE A 27 29.78 -20.34 -18.11
N ALA A 28 29.88 -19.04 -18.37
CA ALA A 28 31.14 -18.32 -18.24
C ALA A 28 31.55 -18.20 -16.77
N LEU A 29 32.82 -18.47 -16.44
CA LEU A 29 33.33 -18.29 -15.08
C LEU A 29 33.43 -16.81 -14.68
N THR A 30 33.70 -15.95 -15.66
CA THR A 30 33.67 -14.48 -15.55
C THR A 30 33.07 -13.89 -16.83
N ALA A 31 32.46 -12.72 -16.74
CA ALA A 31 31.94 -12.00 -17.90
C ALA A 31 31.86 -10.48 -17.62
N PRO A 32 32.26 -9.60 -18.56
CA PRO A 32 32.19 -8.15 -18.38
C PRO A 32 30.79 -7.70 -17.95
N GLY A 33 30.71 -6.89 -16.90
CA GLY A 33 29.45 -6.37 -16.36
C GLY A 33 28.62 -7.36 -15.55
N LEU A 34 28.98 -8.66 -15.49
CA LEU A 34 28.25 -9.69 -14.74
C LEU A 34 29.09 -10.29 -13.60
N ALA A 35 30.35 -10.66 -13.87
CA ALA A 35 31.26 -11.17 -12.86
C ALA A 35 32.73 -10.87 -13.23
N SER A 36 33.45 -10.21 -12.33
CA SER A 36 34.88 -9.92 -12.48
C SER A 36 35.78 -11.00 -11.88
N ARG A 37 35.24 -11.89 -11.03
CA ARG A 37 35.96 -13.01 -10.42
C ARG A 37 35.10 -14.28 -10.31
N CYS A 38 35.77 -15.42 -10.23
CA CYS A 38 35.16 -16.71 -9.93
C CYS A 38 35.74 -17.25 -8.62
N VAL A 39 34.88 -17.67 -7.70
CA VAL A 39 35.26 -18.29 -6.42
C VAL A 39 34.88 -19.77 -6.47
N LEU A 40 35.85 -20.65 -6.25
CA LEU A 40 35.62 -22.10 -6.14
C LEU A 40 35.64 -22.50 -4.66
N LEU A 41 34.65 -23.27 -4.24
CA LEU A 41 34.53 -23.83 -2.89
C LEU A 41 34.29 -25.33 -2.97
N ASP A 42 34.93 -26.08 -2.09
CA ASP A 42 34.64 -27.49 -1.90
C ASP A 42 33.48 -27.70 -0.92
N ALA A 43 32.66 -28.74 -1.14
CA ALA A 43 31.53 -29.09 -0.26
C ALA A 43 31.93 -29.26 1.23
N GLY A 44 33.18 -29.63 1.51
CA GLY A 44 33.71 -29.76 2.87
C GLY A 44 34.02 -28.43 3.57
N ALA A 45 34.02 -27.30 2.85
CA ALA A 45 34.38 -25.98 3.37
C ALA A 45 33.17 -25.12 3.76
N LEU A 46 31.93 -25.63 3.63
CA LEU A 46 30.72 -24.84 3.87
C LEU A 46 30.54 -24.39 5.33
N ASP A 47 31.02 -25.19 6.30
CA ASP A 47 30.88 -24.88 7.72
C ASP A 47 31.81 -23.75 8.17
N THR A 48 32.90 -23.51 7.44
CA THR A 48 33.90 -22.46 7.73
C THR A 48 33.92 -21.35 6.69
N ALA A 49 32.98 -21.35 5.74
CA ALA A 49 32.90 -20.38 4.67
C ALA A 49 32.52 -18.99 5.18
N ASP A 50 33.16 -17.95 4.62
CA ASP A 50 32.76 -16.56 4.82
C ASP A 50 31.58 -16.23 3.90
N TRP A 51 30.37 -16.47 4.40
CA TRP A 51 29.14 -16.25 3.66
C TRP A 51 28.87 -14.78 3.31
N SER A 52 29.42 -13.83 4.07
CA SER A 52 29.32 -12.41 3.75
C SER A 52 30.15 -12.07 2.52
N ALA A 53 31.40 -12.53 2.46
CA ALA A 53 32.25 -12.38 1.29
C ALA A 53 31.69 -13.13 0.07
N LEU A 54 31.10 -14.30 0.28
CA LEU A 54 30.41 -15.05 -0.77
C LEU A 54 29.14 -14.35 -1.25
N ALA A 55 28.46 -13.54 -0.46
CA ALA A 55 27.25 -12.82 -0.90
C ALA A 55 27.55 -11.53 -1.69
N GLU A 56 28.81 -11.07 -1.77
CA GLU A 56 29.17 -9.86 -2.52
C GLU A 56 28.81 -9.96 -4.01
N PRO A 57 28.25 -8.92 -4.65
CA PRO A 57 27.88 -8.95 -6.06
C PRO A 57 29.11 -9.04 -7.00
N GLY A 58 28.87 -9.31 -8.28
CA GLY A 58 29.93 -9.26 -9.31
C GLY A 58 30.90 -10.44 -9.29
N GLN A 59 30.49 -11.59 -8.75
CA GLN A 59 31.28 -12.82 -8.76
C GLN A 59 30.45 -14.05 -9.17
N THR A 60 31.10 -15.03 -9.79
CA THR A 60 30.55 -16.38 -9.98
C THR A 60 31.02 -17.25 -8.83
N ARG A 61 30.11 -17.92 -8.12
CA ARG A 61 30.48 -18.92 -7.10
C ARG A 61 30.27 -20.29 -7.67
N VAL A 62 31.26 -21.16 -7.53
CA VAL A 62 31.19 -22.57 -7.90
C VAL A 62 31.42 -23.39 -6.65
N PHE A 63 30.45 -24.22 -6.29
CA PHE A 63 30.51 -25.15 -5.19
C PHE A 63 30.70 -26.56 -5.76
N ALA A 64 31.92 -27.08 -5.68
CA ALA A 64 32.26 -28.44 -6.09
C ALA A 64 31.47 -29.44 -5.24
N ASP A 65 30.70 -30.29 -5.90
CA ASP A 65 29.73 -31.21 -5.27
C ASP A 65 28.74 -30.51 -4.31
N GLY A 66 28.44 -29.23 -4.56
CA GLY A 66 27.51 -28.44 -3.76
C GLY A 66 26.03 -28.73 -4.04
N GLY A 67 25.72 -29.49 -5.08
CA GLY A 67 24.35 -29.82 -5.49
C GLY A 67 23.50 -30.44 -4.37
N PRO A 68 24.00 -31.46 -3.62
CA PRO A 68 23.25 -32.06 -2.52
C PRO A 68 22.94 -31.06 -1.39
N GLN A 69 23.74 -29.99 -1.29
CA GLN A 69 23.64 -28.95 -0.28
C GLN A 69 23.02 -27.65 -0.84
N ALA A 70 22.44 -27.67 -2.06
CA ALA A 70 21.96 -26.46 -2.73
C ALA A 70 20.97 -25.65 -1.90
N THR A 71 20.03 -26.31 -1.20
CA THR A 71 19.07 -25.64 -0.31
C THR A 71 19.76 -24.90 0.83
N ARG A 72 20.80 -25.51 1.43
CA ARG A 72 21.58 -24.88 2.51
C ARG A 72 22.38 -23.70 1.99
N ILE A 73 23.09 -23.88 0.87
CA ILE A 73 23.90 -22.84 0.24
C ILE A 73 23.04 -21.65 -0.17
N ALA A 74 21.87 -21.89 -0.77
CA ALA A 74 20.90 -20.85 -1.11
C ALA A 74 20.46 -20.08 0.13
N ALA A 75 20.07 -20.77 1.20
CA ALA A 75 19.62 -20.12 2.44
C ALA A 75 20.70 -19.24 3.09
N GLU A 76 21.96 -19.70 3.10
CA GLU A 76 23.08 -18.91 3.63
C GLU A 76 23.37 -17.67 2.76
N LEU A 77 23.49 -17.83 1.44
CA LEU A 77 23.73 -16.71 0.53
C LEU A 77 22.60 -15.67 0.61
N GLN A 78 21.35 -16.11 0.70
CA GLN A 78 20.19 -15.22 0.84
C GLN A 78 20.17 -14.48 2.18
N ARG A 79 20.51 -15.18 3.29
CA ARG A 79 20.64 -14.55 4.61
C ARG A 79 21.68 -13.44 4.61
N HIS A 80 22.72 -13.58 3.80
CA HIS A 80 23.80 -12.61 3.65
C HIS A 80 23.60 -11.62 2.50
N GLY A 81 22.39 -11.54 1.94
CA GLY A 81 21.96 -10.43 1.07
C GLY A 81 21.87 -10.75 -0.43
N LEU A 82 22.11 -12.00 -0.85
CA LEU A 82 21.95 -12.41 -2.24
C LEU A 82 20.46 -12.60 -2.58
N ALA A 83 20.00 -12.08 -3.71
CA ALA A 83 18.58 -12.11 -4.06
C ALA A 83 18.09 -13.54 -4.34
N ALA A 84 16.82 -13.83 -4.03
CA ALA A 84 16.22 -15.16 -4.23
C ALA A 84 16.18 -15.61 -5.70
N ASP A 85 16.09 -14.65 -6.61
CA ASP A 85 16.09 -14.83 -8.06
C ASP A 85 17.50 -14.73 -8.67
N THR A 86 18.55 -14.67 -7.84
CA THR A 86 19.93 -14.69 -8.33
C THR A 86 20.12 -15.93 -9.21
N PRO A 87 20.63 -15.80 -10.44
CA PRO A 87 20.79 -16.93 -11.35
C PRO A 87 21.69 -18.01 -10.76
N ALA A 88 21.21 -19.26 -10.79
CA ALA A 88 21.92 -20.42 -10.25
C ALA A 88 21.73 -21.65 -11.15
N ALA A 89 22.72 -22.52 -11.21
CA ALA A 89 22.69 -23.75 -11.99
C ALA A 89 23.25 -24.94 -11.23
N ARG A 90 22.62 -26.11 -11.40
CA ARG A 90 23.17 -27.39 -10.96
C ARG A 90 23.56 -28.22 -12.18
N ILE A 91 24.77 -28.75 -12.17
CA ILE A 91 25.40 -29.47 -13.28
C ILE A 91 25.78 -30.87 -12.81
N ASP A 92 25.13 -31.87 -13.38
CA ASP A 92 25.37 -33.30 -13.12
C ASP A 92 25.60 -34.03 -14.44
N GLY A 93 26.87 -34.23 -14.80
CA GLY A 93 27.26 -34.71 -16.12
C GLY A 93 26.74 -33.80 -17.23
N GLU A 94 25.90 -34.34 -18.12
CA GLU A 94 25.25 -33.58 -19.20
C GLU A 94 23.95 -32.88 -18.77
N THR A 95 23.45 -33.17 -17.56
CA THR A 95 22.20 -32.58 -17.06
C THR A 95 22.47 -31.23 -16.42
N VAL A 96 21.90 -30.17 -16.99
CA VAL A 96 22.00 -28.79 -16.47
C VAL A 96 20.60 -28.29 -16.14
N VAL A 97 20.40 -27.91 -14.87
CA VAL A 97 19.19 -27.21 -14.42
C VAL A 97 19.62 -25.81 -14.01
N ALA A 98 19.15 -24.77 -14.72
CA ALA A 98 19.51 -23.39 -14.42
C ALA A 98 18.25 -22.53 -14.23
N THR A 99 18.12 -21.91 -13.05
CA THR A 99 16.95 -21.12 -12.65
C THR A 99 17.33 -20.14 -11.52
N GLY A 100 16.38 -19.50 -10.84
CA GLY A 100 16.67 -18.66 -9.68
C GLY A 100 17.17 -19.47 -8.47
N LEU A 101 18.07 -18.89 -7.67
CA LEU A 101 18.75 -19.52 -6.53
C LEU A 101 17.78 -20.23 -5.57
N ALA A 102 16.66 -19.60 -5.23
CA ALA A 102 15.67 -20.15 -4.31
C ALA A 102 14.85 -21.31 -4.92
N ALA A 103 14.73 -21.36 -6.25
CA ALA A 103 13.95 -22.37 -6.96
C ALA A 103 14.79 -23.59 -7.36
N LEU A 104 16.12 -23.51 -7.22
CA LEU A 104 17.02 -24.57 -7.63
C LEU A 104 16.99 -25.73 -6.61
N ALA A 105 16.44 -26.88 -7.03
CA ALA A 105 16.34 -28.06 -6.20
C ALA A 105 17.71 -28.74 -5.97
N ALA A 106 17.90 -29.28 -4.76
CA ALA A 106 19.03 -30.12 -4.43
C ALA A 106 19.09 -31.39 -5.30
N GLY A 107 20.30 -31.86 -5.58
CA GLY A 107 20.56 -33.05 -6.39
C GLY A 107 22.05 -33.25 -6.57
N ALA A 108 22.49 -34.32 -7.23
CA ALA A 108 23.93 -34.53 -7.44
C ALA A 108 24.57 -33.40 -8.29
N GLY A 109 25.88 -33.22 -8.14
CA GLY A 109 26.69 -32.42 -9.05
C GLY A 109 27.14 -31.05 -8.52
N THR A 110 27.74 -30.27 -9.41
CA THR A 110 28.32 -28.96 -9.10
C THR A 110 27.23 -27.89 -9.09
N LEU A 111 27.25 -27.02 -8.08
CA LEU A 111 26.35 -25.86 -7.99
C LEU A 111 27.09 -24.58 -8.39
N VAL A 112 26.47 -23.77 -9.22
CA VAL A 112 26.96 -22.47 -9.66
C VAL A 112 25.96 -21.39 -9.29
N VAL A 113 26.41 -20.27 -8.74
CA VAL A 113 25.56 -19.13 -8.39
C VAL A 113 26.20 -17.83 -8.88
N GLY A 114 25.47 -17.04 -9.65
CA GLY A 114 25.92 -15.74 -10.15
C GLY A 114 25.34 -15.38 -11.51
N GLU A 115 25.41 -14.10 -11.85
CA GLU A 115 24.78 -13.52 -13.06
C GLU A 115 25.24 -14.15 -14.38
N THR A 116 26.44 -14.74 -14.42
CA THR A 116 26.95 -15.47 -15.59
C THR A 116 26.10 -16.68 -15.97
N VAL A 117 25.33 -17.25 -15.02
CA VAL A 117 24.40 -18.35 -15.31
C VAL A 117 23.30 -17.93 -16.29
N ARG A 118 22.91 -16.65 -16.34
CA ARG A 118 21.93 -16.16 -17.34
C ARG A 118 22.38 -16.36 -18.78
N LEU A 119 23.68 -16.48 -19.01
CA LEU A 119 24.24 -16.70 -20.33
C LEU A 119 24.06 -18.15 -20.81
N SER A 120 23.73 -19.08 -19.89
CA SER A 120 23.46 -20.45 -20.27
C SER A 120 22.16 -20.56 -21.06
N ARG A 121 22.19 -21.34 -22.15
CA ARG A 121 20.98 -21.73 -22.90
C ARG A 121 19.96 -22.51 -22.05
N HIS A 122 20.38 -23.04 -20.90
CA HIS A 122 19.55 -23.81 -19.98
C HIS A 122 18.87 -22.92 -18.92
N PHE A 123 19.15 -21.62 -18.90
CA PHE A 123 18.58 -20.72 -17.89
C PHE A 123 17.11 -20.42 -18.19
N GLU A 124 16.24 -20.93 -17.32
CA GLU A 124 14.83 -20.58 -17.29
C GLU A 124 14.59 -19.64 -16.13
N ALA A 125 14.27 -18.38 -16.44
CA ALA A 125 13.91 -17.39 -15.42
C ALA A 125 12.71 -17.90 -14.64
N THR A 126 12.88 -18.12 -13.34
CA THR A 126 11.75 -18.38 -12.45
C THR A 126 10.83 -17.16 -12.52
N PRO A 127 9.52 -17.30 -12.81
CA PRO A 127 8.58 -16.23 -12.51
C PRO A 127 8.75 -15.98 -11.01
N ALA A 128 9.15 -14.77 -10.62
CA ALA A 128 9.55 -14.43 -9.25
C ALA A 128 8.68 -15.19 -8.25
N ALA A 129 9.23 -16.27 -7.70
CA ALA A 129 8.53 -17.05 -6.69
C ALA A 129 8.30 -16.06 -5.56
N ALA A 130 7.03 -15.78 -5.27
CA ALA A 130 6.66 -14.97 -4.13
C ALA A 130 7.47 -15.49 -2.95
N GLN A 131 8.37 -14.65 -2.42
CA GLN A 131 9.08 -14.96 -1.18
C GLN A 131 8.02 -15.50 -0.22
N PRO A 132 8.23 -16.65 0.45
CA PRO A 132 7.37 -16.99 1.55
C PRO A 132 7.45 -15.80 2.50
N ALA A 133 6.37 -15.04 2.57
CA ALA A 133 6.31 -13.84 3.36
C ALA A 133 6.74 -14.26 4.77
N ALA A 134 7.75 -13.58 5.32
CA ALA A 134 7.90 -13.54 6.77
C ALA A 134 6.50 -13.32 7.35
N PRO A 135 6.11 -13.93 8.48
CA PRO A 135 4.76 -13.78 9.02
C PRO A 135 4.47 -12.28 9.18
N GLY A 136 3.73 -11.74 8.22
CA GLY A 136 3.86 -10.35 7.79
C GLY A 136 2.87 -10.13 6.64
N GLY A 137 2.28 -8.94 6.63
CA GLY A 137 1.07 -8.65 5.86
C GLY A 137 1.18 -8.85 4.36
N GLU A 138 0.02 -8.94 3.71
CA GLU A 138 -0.12 -9.03 2.26
C GLU A 138 0.62 -7.88 1.55
N HIS A 139 1.39 -8.22 0.50
CA HIS A 139 2.04 -7.26 -0.38
C HIS A 139 1.11 -6.91 -1.55
N TYR A 140 0.97 -5.62 -1.87
CA TYR A 140 0.10 -5.14 -2.95
C TYR A 140 0.91 -4.82 -4.22
N GLY A 141 0.37 -5.20 -5.38
CA GLY A 141 1.04 -5.01 -6.67
C GLY A 141 0.77 -3.62 -7.30
N PRO A 142 1.43 -3.29 -8.42
CA PRO A 142 1.22 -2.02 -9.13
C PRO A 142 -0.23 -1.78 -9.59
N ALA A 143 -0.98 -2.86 -9.84
CA ALA A 143 -2.40 -2.76 -10.20
C ALA A 143 -3.26 -2.26 -9.03
N ASP A 144 -2.97 -2.73 -7.81
CA ASP A 144 -3.66 -2.32 -6.58
C ASP A 144 -3.34 -0.86 -6.27
N ALA A 145 -2.06 -0.48 -6.38
CA ALA A 145 -1.63 0.91 -6.22
C ALA A 145 -2.39 1.85 -7.19
N ARG A 146 -2.49 1.50 -8.48
CA ARG A 146 -3.26 2.28 -9.45
C ARG A 146 -4.75 2.35 -9.13
N ARG A 147 -5.35 1.27 -8.62
CA ARG A 147 -6.75 1.26 -8.17
C ARG A 147 -6.95 2.20 -7.00
N LEU A 148 -6.10 2.12 -5.99
CA LEU A 148 -6.14 3.00 -4.83
C LEU A 148 -5.97 4.48 -5.22
N GLN A 149 -5.00 4.79 -6.08
CA GLN A 149 -4.80 6.16 -6.58
C GLN A 149 -6.05 6.72 -7.27
N ARG A 150 -6.73 5.91 -8.10
CA ARG A 150 -7.99 6.31 -8.73
C ARG A 150 -9.12 6.53 -7.71
N LEU A 151 -9.19 5.72 -6.66
CA LEU A 151 -10.18 5.90 -5.60
C LEU A 151 -9.92 7.17 -4.78
N LEU A 152 -8.66 7.41 -4.40
CA LEU A 152 -8.24 8.61 -3.68
C LEU A 152 -8.53 9.89 -4.49
N ALA A 153 -8.23 9.88 -5.79
CA ALA A 153 -8.47 11.01 -6.68
C ALA A 153 -9.94 11.15 -7.12
N GLY A 154 -10.69 10.05 -7.16
CA GLY A 154 -12.04 9.95 -7.72
C GLY A 154 -13.17 10.01 -6.70
N ARG A 155 -12.91 9.89 -5.39
CA ARG A 155 -13.92 10.15 -4.35
C ARG A 155 -14.35 11.62 -4.36
N ARG A 156 -15.60 11.88 -4.00
CA ARG A 156 -16.20 13.22 -3.97
C ARG A 156 -17.04 13.40 -2.72
N ASP A 157 -17.14 14.64 -2.27
CA ASP A 157 -18.13 15.08 -1.29
C ASP A 157 -19.47 15.29 -1.98
N MET A 158 -20.36 14.31 -1.82
CA MET A 158 -21.62 14.26 -2.54
C MET A 158 -22.72 14.94 -1.74
N ARG A 159 -23.52 15.78 -2.42
CA ARG A 159 -24.63 16.54 -1.82
C ARG A 159 -25.96 16.29 -2.50
N HIS A 160 -25.94 15.48 -3.55
CA HIS A 160 -27.09 15.11 -4.35
C HIS A 160 -27.18 13.59 -4.37
N PHE A 161 -28.31 13.05 -3.90
CA PHE A 161 -28.53 11.60 -3.79
C PHE A 161 -29.85 11.22 -4.45
N ARG A 162 -29.97 9.98 -4.88
CA ARG A 162 -31.22 9.43 -5.41
C ARG A 162 -32.20 9.18 -4.27
N ARG A 163 -33.33 9.89 -4.27
CA ARG A 163 -34.38 9.76 -3.25
C ARG A 163 -35.08 8.40 -3.33
N GLY A 164 -35.44 7.85 -2.17
CA GLY A 164 -36.20 6.61 -2.06
C GLY A 164 -35.38 5.32 -2.22
N GLU A 165 -34.11 5.46 -2.60
CA GLU A 165 -33.17 4.35 -2.69
C GLU A 165 -32.74 3.83 -1.30
N ARG A 166 -32.26 2.59 -1.27
CA ARG A 166 -31.78 1.92 -0.05
C ARG A 166 -30.38 1.37 -0.25
N ILE A 167 -29.66 1.21 0.85
CA ILE A 167 -28.39 0.47 0.87
C ILE A 167 -28.66 -0.90 1.47
N ALA A 168 -28.19 -1.95 0.82
CA ALA A 168 -28.30 -3.31 1.36
C ALA A 168 -27.63 -3.38 2.74
N PRO A 169 -28.25 -4.02 3.76
CA PRO A 169 -27.70 -4.10 5.12
C PRO A 169 -26.25 -4.61 5.16
N GLU A 170 -25.92 -5.60 4.34
CA GLU A 170 -24.59 -6.21 4.26
C GLU A 170 -23.57 -5.22 3.69
N THR A 171 -23.99 -4.36 2.76
CA THR A 171 -23.15 -3.30 2.23
C THR A 171 -22.87 -2.26 3.31
N LEU A 172 -23.91 -1.78 4.01
CA LEU A 172 -23.71 -0.85 5.14
C LEU A 172 -22.78 -1.45 6.21
N GLN A 173 -22.91 -2.75 6.49
CA GLN A 173 -22.01 -3.45 7.40
C GLN A 173 -20.56 -3.43 6.91
N ARG A 174 -20.28 -3.76 5.64
CA ARG A 174 -18.91 -3.68 5.07
C ARG A 174 -18.33 -2.27 5.17
N LEU A 175 -19.14 -1.26 4.92
CA LEU A 175 -18.75 0.14 5.03
C LEU A 175 -18.34 0.52 6.46
N LEU A 176 -19.15 0.13 7.45
CA LEU A 176 -18.85 0.37 8.87
C LEU A 176 -17.64 -0.45 9.36
N GLN A 177 -17.45 -1.67 8.86
CA GLN A 177 -16.25 -2.47 9.12
C GLN A 177 -14.99 -1.78 8.58
N ALA A 178 -15.03 -1.25 7.35
CA ALA A 178 -13.92 -0.49 6.79
C ALA A 178 -13.60 0.76 7.64
N ALA A 179 -14.62 1.46 8.14
CA ALA A 179 -14.45 2.57 9.07
C ALA A 179 -13.76 2.14 10.38
N HIS A 180 -14.07 0.94 10.88
CA HIS A 180 -13.51 0.39 12.11
C HIS A 180 -12.05 -0.05 11.98
N HIS A 181 -11.57 -0.33 10.76
CA HIS A 181 -10.17 -0.64 10.47
C HIS A 181 -9.23 0.58 10.46
N ALA A 182 -9.74 1.78 10.79
CA ALA A 182 -8.90 2.97 10.85
C ALA A 182 -7.88 2.93 11.99
N PRO A 183 -6.72 3.60 11.84
CA PRO A 183 -5.81 3.80 12.96
C PRO A 183 -6.47 4.67 14.03
N SER A 184 -6.07 4.46 15.29
CA SER A 184 -6.48 5.32 16.40
C SER A 184 -5.36 5.50 17.40
N VAL A 185 -5.32 6.67 18.03
CA VAL A 185 -4.38 6.97 19.10
C VAL A 185 -4.51 5.94 20.22
N GLY A 186 -3.39 5.33 20.61
CA GLY A 186 -3.36 4.32 21.66
C GLY A 186 -4.29 3.11 21.43
N MET A 187 -4.71 2.84 20.19
CA MET A 187 -5.75 1.84 19.86
C MET A 187 -7.09 2.09 20.55
N MET A 188 -7.41 3.36 20.87
CA MET A 188 -8.62 3.73 21.61
C MET A 188 -9.93 3.47 20.84
N GLN A 189 -9.88 3.49 19.51
CA GLN A 189 -11.05 3.33 18.63
C GLN A 189 -12.27 4.17 19.09
N PRO A 190 -12.10 5.50 19.26
CA PRO A 190 -13.06 6.34 19.98
C PRO A 190 -14.32 6.65 19.16
N TRP A 191 -14.46 6.16 17.93
CA TRP A 191 -15.59 6.53 17.08
C TRP A 191 -16.91 5.92 17.56
N ARG A 192 -17.99 6.70 17.46
CA ARG A 192 -19.38 6.24 17.52
C ARG A 192 -20.07 6.68 16.24
N TYR A 193 -20.81 5.77 15.62
CA TYR A 193 -21.67 6.05 14.48
C TYR A 193 -23.12 5.79 14.88
N LEU A 194 -23.93 6.85 14.93
CA LEU A 194 -25.36 6.76 15.19
C LEU A 194 -26.09 6.71 13.84
N ARG A 195 -26.79 5.62 13.55
CA ARG A 195 -27.65 5.51 12.36
C ARG A 195 -29.01 6.15 12.63
N ILE A 196 -29.38 7.14 11.84
CA ILE A 196 -30.65 7.88 11.98
C ILE A 196 -31.68 7.31 11.01
N SER A 197 -32.39 6.28 11.45
CA SER A 197 -33.46 5.63 10.67
C SER A 197 -34.84 6.25 10.89
N ASP A 198 -35.01 7.02 11.96
CA ASP A 198 -36.27 7.70 12.28
C ASP A 198 -36.44 8.97 11.41
N PRO A 199 -37.51 9.05 10.59
CA PRO A 199 -37.78 10.22 9.76
C PRO A 199 -37.95 11.52 10.54
N ALA A 200 -38.55 11.49 11.73
CA ALA A 200 -38.76 12.70 12.53
C ALA A 200 -37.44 13.26 13.05
N ARG A 201 -36.53 12.38 13.51
CA ARG A 201 -35.17 12.77 13.91
C ARG A 201 -34.37 13.29 12.73
N ARG A 202 -34.46 12.63 11.56
CA ARG A 202 -33.81 13.09 10.33
C ARG A 202 -34.25 14.52 9.96
N GLU A 203 -35.55 14.81 10.02
CA GLU A 203 -36.06 16.15 9.72
C GLU A 203 -35.61 17.19 10.76
N ALA A 204 -35.58 16.83 12.05
CA ALA A 204 -35.07 17.71 13.10
C ALA A 204 -33.58 18.05 12.90
N ILE A 205 -32.76 17.08 12.48
CA ILE A 205 -31.35 17.31 12.11
C ILE A 205 -31.26 18.23 10.88
N ALA A 206 -32.10 18.01 9.87
CA ALA A 206 -32.13 18.88 8.69
C ALA A 206 -32.53 20.32 9.03
N ALA A 207 -33.43 20.52 10.00
CA ALA A 207 -33.81 21.83 10.50
C ALA A 207 -32.67 22.53 11.29
N LEU A 208 -31.90 21.77 12.08
CA LEU A 208 -30.69 22.29 12.74
C LEU A 208 -29.69 22.80 11.70
N VAL A 209 -29.46 22.00 10.65
CA VAL A 209 -28.53 22.35 9.57
C VAL A 209 -28.99 23.56 8.76
N ALA A 210 -30.30 23.67 8.51
CA ALA A 210 -30.86 24.84 7.83
C ALA A 210 -30.66 26.13 8.64
N ARG A 211 -30.89 26.08 9.96
CA ARG A 211 -30.65 27.24 10.84
C ARG A 211 -29.18 27.67 10.83
N GLU A 212 -28.26 26.71 10.92
CA GLU A 212 -26.84 27.03 10.92
C GLU A 212 -26.36 27.54 9.56
N ARG A 213 -26.93 27.04 8.45
CA ARG A 213 -26.67 27.59 7.13
C ARG A 213 -27.03 29.08 7.06
N ASP A 214 -28.18 29.47 7.61
CA ASP A 214 -28.61 30.88 7.60
C ASP A 214 -27.75 31.75 8.53
N ALA A 215 -27.35 31.22 9.69
CA ALA A 215 -26.43 31.88 10.62
C ALA A 215 -25.04 32.08 9.99
N THR A 216 -24.49 31.03 9.38
CA THR A 216 -23.22 31.10 8.65
C THR A 216 -23.32 32.10 7.50
N ALA A 217 -24.38 32.09 6.70
CA ALA A 217 -24.55 33.08 5.63
C ALA A 217 -24.49 34.53 6.17
N SER A 218 -25.13 34.78 7.31
CA SER A 218 -25.09 36.08 7.98
C SER A 218 -23.67 36.48 8.40
N ALA A 219 -22.85 35.52 8.82
CA ALA A 219 -21.44 35.74 9.19
C ALA A 219 -20.50 35.95 7.98
N MET A 220 -20.92 35.62 6.75
CA MET A 220 -20.07 35.73 5.56
C MET A 220 -20.09 37.10 4.87
N GLY A 221 -20.89 38.05 5.37
CA GLY A 221 -20.96 39.41 4.84
C GLY A 221 -21.24 39.44 3.33
N GLU A 222 -20.36 40.06 2.55
CA GLU A 222 -20.52 40.26 1.10
C GLU A 222 -20.68 38.96 0.29
N ARG A 223 -20.16 37.83 0.78
CA ARG A 223 -20.25 36.54 0.09
C ARG A 223 -21.47 35.70 0.48
N ALA A 224 -22.36 36.21 1.33
CA ALA A 224 -23.55 35.48 1.80
C ALA A 224 -24.41 34.93 0.65
N ALA A 225 -24.69 35.76 -0.36
CA ALA A 225 -25.53 35.37 -1.50
C ALA A 225 -24.88 34.33 -2.43
N GLU A 226 -23.54 34.31 -2.51
CA GLU A 226 -22.80 33.26 -3.22
C GLU A 226 -22.88 31.94 -2.44
N PHE A 227 -22.67 31.99 -1.12
CA PHE A 227 -22.75 30.81 -0.25
C PHE A 227 -24.14 30.17 -0.27
N LEU A 228 -25.21 30.96 -0.16
CA LEU A 228 -26.59 30.46 -0.11
C LEU A 228 -27.03 29.73 -1.40
N ARG A 229 -26.34 29.97 -2.53
CA ARG A 229 -26.57 29.24 -3.79
C ARG A 229 -25.95 27.84 -3.78
N LEU A 230 -24.95 27.60 -2.94
CA LEU A 230 -24.32 26.29 -2.82
C LEU A 230 -25.25 25.35 -2.06
N LYS A 231 -25.49 24.17 -2.64
CA LYS A 231 -26.04 23.06 -1.85
C LYS A 231 -24.98 22.60 -0.85
N VAL A 232 -25.31 22.52 0.45
CA VAL A 232 -24.34 22.19 1.51
C VAL A 232 -24.61 20.84 2.19
N GLU A 233 -25.72 20.17 1.86
CA GLU A 233 -26.17 18.95 2.53
C GLU A 233 -27.04 18.09 1.61
N GLY A 234 -27.26 16.83 1.99
CA GLY A 234 -28.15 15.88 1.31
C GLY A 234 -28.96 15.00 2.28
N ILE A 235 -29.26 15.50 3.48
CA ILE A 235 -29.84 14.79 4.62
C ILE A 235 -31.21 14.21 4.28
N ARG A 236 -32.03 14.95 3.53
CA ARG A 236 -33.35 14.50 3.11
C ARG A 236 -33.33 13.54 1.91
N GLU A 237 -32.19 13.46 1.22
CA GLU A 237 -32.06 12.71 -0.03
C GLU A 237 -31.31 11.39 0.13
N CYS A 238 -30.35 11.34 1.04
CA CYS A 238 -29.49 10.18 1.20
C CYS A 238 -30.26 8.96 1.73
N ALA A 239 -29.84 7.78 1.31
CA ALA A 239 -30.44 6.52 1.78
C ALA A 239 -30.18 6.33 3.29
N GLU A 240 -28.93 6.50 3.71
CA GLU A 240 -28.49 6.36 5.10
C GLU A 240 -27.98 7.70 5.64
N LEU A 241 -28.41 8.05 6.84
CA LEU A 241 -27.91 9.21 7.58
C LEU A 241 -27.19 8.71 8.82
N LEU A 242 -25.91 9.06 8.95
CA LEU A 242 -25.10 8.70 10.11
C LEU A 242 -24.64 9.96 10.83
N VAL A 243 -24.56 9.92 12.15
CA VAL A 243 -23.86 10.93 12.94
C VAL A 243 -22.61 10.30 13.52
N ALA A 244 -21.45 10.81 13.12
CA ALA A 244 -20.15 10.40 13.63
C ALA A 244 -19.79 11.28 14.83
N ALA A 245 -19.48 10.63 15.95
CA ALA A 245 -19.30 11.28 17.25
C ALA A 245 -18.16 10.66 18.05
N LEU A 246 -17.70 11.40 19.05
CA LEU A 246 -16.83 10.91 20.11
C LEU A 246 -17.66 10.64 21.38
N PRO A 247 -17.40 9.55 22.11
CA PRO A 247 -17.98 9.28 23.42
C PRO A 247 -17.36 10.21 24.48
N PRO A 248 -17.88 10.19 25.72
CA PRO A 248 -17.19 10.78 26.85
C PRO A 248 -15.80 10.17 27.01
N ASP A 249 -14.89 10.93 27.59
CA ASP A 249 -13.51 10.48 27.80
C ASP A 249 -13.47 9.25 28.72
N ASP A 250 -12.74 8.21 28.32
CA ASP A 250 -12.63 6.94 29.05
C ASP A 250 -11.38 6.86 29.95
N GLY A 251 -10.61 7.95 30.01
CA GLY A 251 -9.37 8.04 30.78
C GLY A 251 -8.13 7.52 30.05
N THR A 252 -8.23 7.16 28.76
CA THR A 252 -7.07 6.71 27.98
C THR A 252 -6.01 7.80 27.85
N VAL A 253 -4.83 7.56 28.45
CA VAL A 253 -3.69 8.51 28.44
C VAL A 253 -2.72 8.23 27.29
N PHE A 254 -2.51 6.95 26.95
CA PHE A 254 -1.46 6.55 26.00
C PHE A 254 -1.70 7.15 24.61
N GLY A 255 -0.66 7.81 24.07
CA GLY A 255 -0.70 8.47 22.77
C GLY A 255 -1.40 9.84 22.74
N ARG A 256 -2.17 10.23 23.76
CA ARG A 256 -2.96 11.48 23.74
C ARG A 256 -2.84 12.39 24.97
N ARG A 257 -1.97 12.09 25.94
CA ARG A 257 -1.80 12.90 27.17
C ARG A 257 -1.65 14.42 26.94
N THR A 258 -0.89 14.83 25.92
CA THR A 258 -0.60 16.25 25.64
C THR A 258 -1.58 16.91 24.67
N MET A 259 -2.30 16.11 23.89
CA MET A 259 -3.26 16.56 22.87
C MET A 259 -4.51 15.67 22.94
N PRO A 260 -5.21 15.68 24.09
CA PRO A 260 -6.25 14.70 24.35
C PRO A 260 -7.37 14.82 23.33
N ARG A 261 -7.89 16.02 23.09
CA ARG A 261 -9.03 16.22 22.20
C ARG A 261 -8.65 16.04 20.73
N GLU A 262 -7.51 16.57 20.33
CA GLU A 262 -7.06 16.59 18.93
C GLU A 262 -6.80 15.17 18.42
N MET A 263 -6.14 14.32 19.22
CA MET A 263 -5.79 12.97 18.77
C MET A 263 -7.00 12.05 18.58
N VAL A 264 -8.07 12.21 19.36
CA VAL A 264 -9.32 11.46 19.13
C VAL A 264 -10.11 12.00 17.94
N VAL A 265 -10.08 13.31 17.71
CA VAL A 265 -10.67 13.91 16.50
C VAL A 265 -9.95 13.39 15.25
N CYS A 266 -8.60 13.36 15.25
CA CYS A 266 -7.82 12.79 14.15
C CYS A 266 -8.13 11.31 13.92
N SER A 267 -8.30 10.53 15.00
CA SER A 267 -8.67 9.12 14.91
C SER A 267 -10.06 8.93 14.27
N LEU A 268 -11.06 9.73 14.68
CA LEU A 268 -12.38 9.70 14.04
C LEU A 268 -12.32 10.13 12.57
N ALA A 269 -11.54 11.16 12.24
CA ALA A 269 -11.37 11.60 10.85
C ALA A 269 -10.78 10.51 9.95
N CYS A 270 -9.83 9.71 10.46
CA CYS A 270 -9.31 8.54 9.74
C CYS A 270 -10.41 7.49 9.51
N SER A 271 -11.25 7.22 10.52
CA SER A 271 -12.40 6.32 10.40
C SER A 271 -13.39 6.77 9.34
N ILE A 272 -13.75 8.06 9.32
CA ILE A 272 -14.66 8.62 8.30
C ILE A 272 -14.01 8.56 6.91
N GLN A 273 -12.70 8.80 6.80
CA GLN A 273 -11.99 8.73 5.52
C GLN A 273 -11.96 7.30 4.94
N ASN A 274 -11.80 6.28 5.79
CA ASN A 274 -11.94 4.88 5.38
C ASN A 274 -13.36 4.58 4.89
N LEU A 275 -14.37 5.02 5.64
CA LEU A 275 -15.79 4.89 5.26
C LEU A 275 -16.05 5.51 3.87
N TRP A 276 -15.47 6.69 3.60
CA TRP A 276 -15.61 7.40 2.33
C TRP A 276 -15.03 6.63 1.15
N LEU A 277 -13.84 6.04 1.33
CA LEU A 277 -13.19 5.24 0.30
C LEU A 277 -13.93 3.93 0.05
N ALA A 278 -14.40 3.27 1.11
CA ALA A 278 -15.21 2.07 1.01
C ALA A 278 -16.54 2.35 0.28
N ALA A 279 -17.21 3.46 0.61
CA ALA A 279 -18.42 3.89 -0.09
C ALA A 279 -18.15 4.12 -1.58
N ARG A 280 -17.00 4.73 -1.91
CA ARG A 280 -16.61 4.92 -3.31
C ARG A 280 -16.37 3.61 -4.04
N VAL A 281 -15.80 2.58 -3.41
CA VAL A 281 -15.64 1.24 -4.01
C VAL A 281 -17.00 0.64 -4.38
N GLU A 282 -17.99 0.82 -3.52
CA GLU A 282 -19.38 0.36 -3.73
C GLU A 282 -20.19 1.29 -4.66
N ASN A 283 -19.56 2.32 -5.26
CA ASN A 283 -20.20 3.36 -6.07
C ASN A 283 -21.32 4.13 -5.36
N LEU A 284 -21.21 4.27 -4.04
CA LEU A 284 -22.08 5.09 -3.21
C LEU A 284 -21.44 6.47 -3.01
N GLY A 285 -22.28 7.51 -3.03
CA GLY A 285 -21.88 8.84 -2.61
C GLY A 285 -21.79 8.90 -1.09
N LEU A 286 -20.81 9.65 -0.58
CA LEU A 286 -20.78 10.09 0.81
C LEU A 286 -20.54 11.60 0.85
N GLY A 287 -21.29 12.29 1.70
CA GLY A 287 -21.19 13.73 1.93
C GLY A 287 -21.05 14.05 3.41
N TRP A 288 -20.11 14.93 3.73
CA TRP A 288 -19.92 15.45 5.09
C TRP A 288 -20.69 16.76 5.26
N VAL A 289 -21.55 16.82 6.26
CA VAL A 289 -22.23 18.05 6.69
C VAL A 289 -21.70 18.45 8.07
N SER A 290 -21.09 19.63 8.14
CA SER A 290 -20.56 20.25 9.38
C SER A 290 -21.24 21.59 9.71
N MET A 291 -22.35 21.88 9.03
CA MET A 291 -23.13 23.11 9.20
C MET A 291 -24.15 22.88 10.32
N PHE A 292 -23.70 22.70 11.56
CA PHE A 292 -24.56 22.57 12.73
C PHE A 292 -23.81 22.95 14.01
N GLU A 293 -24.54 23.41 15.03
CA GLU A 293 -24.01 23.57 16.38
C GLU A 293 -23.98 22.21 17.11
N PRO A 294 -22.85 21.79 17.70
CA PRO A 294 -22.72 20.46 18.32
C PRO A 294 -23.68 20.20 19.48
N GLN A 295 -23.92 21.20 20.33
CA GLN A 295 -24.72 21.03 21.54
C GLN A 295 -26.20 20.72 21.23
N PRO A 296 -26.91 21.50 20.38
CA PRO A 296 -28.27 21.14 19.96
C PRO A 296 -28.40 19.76 19.31
N LEU A 297 -27.39 19.34 18.53
CA LEU A 297 -27.41 18.00 17.91
C LEU A 297 -27.22 16.90 18.97
N ALA A 298 -26.34 17.11 19.94
CA ALA A 298 -26.12 16.18 21.05
C ALA A 298 -27.39 16.00 21.89
N GLU A 299 -28.09 17.10 22.21
CA GLU A 299 -29.38 17.08 22.92
C GLU A 299 -30.45 16.34 22.12
N LEU A 300 -30.60 16.64 20.83
CA LEU A 300 -31.56 15.98 19.94
C LEU A 300 -31.35 14.46 19.89
N LEU A 301 -30.09 14.01 19.96
CA LEU A 301 -29.72 12.60 19.89
C LEU A 301 -29.57 11.94 21.27
N ALA A 302 -29.91 12.65 22.35
CA ALA A 302 -29.77 12.18 23.73
C ALA A 302 -28.37 11.64 24.04
N MET A 303 -27.34 12.32 23.53
CA MET A 303 -25.95 11.94 23.76
C MET A 303 -25.55 12.17 25.22
N PRO A 304 -24.70 11.30 25.80
CA PRO A 304 -24.27 11.46 27.19
C PRO A 304 -23.38 12.71 27.35
N ALA A 305 -23.34 13.25 28.56
CA ALA A 305 -22.48 14.38 28.88
C ALA A 305 -21.00 14.07 28.54
N GLY A 306 -20.35 15.01 27.85
CA GLY A 306 -18.97 14.86 27.36
C GLY A 306 -18.83 14.16 26.01
N ALA A 307 -19.90 13.58 25.45
CA ALA A 307 -19.89 13.14 24.06
C ALA A 307 -20.00 14.34 23.10
N MET A 308 -19.41 14.22 21.91
CA MET A 308 -19.32 15.32 20.94
C MET A 308 -19.65 14.82 19.52
N PRO A 309 -20.75 15.26 18.90
CA PRO A 309 -20.98 15.01 17.49
C PRO A 309 -20.01 15.85 16.65
N LEU A 310 -19.40 15.26 15.62
CA LEU A 310 -18.39 15.91 14.78
C LEU A 310 -18.75 15.93 13.29
N ALA A 311 -19.56 14.97 12.83
CA ALA A 311 -19.98 14.95 11.44
C ALA A 311 -21.39 14.36 11.30
N ILE A 312 -22.19 14.99 10.44
CA ILE A 312 -23.38 14.35 9.87
C ILE A 312 -22.96 13.82 8.49
N LEU A 313 -23.13 12.53 8.25
CA LEU A 313 -22.72 11.85 7.02
C LEU A 313 -23.95 11.40 6.25
N CYS A 314 -24.07 11.91 5.03
CA CYS A 314 -25.09 11.52 4.07
C CYS A 314 -24.51 10.42 3.17
N LEU A 315 -25.12 9.24 3.14
CA LEU A 315 -24.63 8.08 2.37
C LEU A 315 -25.74 7.51 1.48
N GLY A 316 -25.44 7.22 0.22
CA GLY A 316 -26.41 6.57 -0.66
C GLY A 316 -26.08 6.60 -2.15
N PRO A 317 -26.93 5.99 -2.98
CA PRO A 317 -26.79 6.02 -4.43
C PRO A 317 -26.86 7.45 -4.98
N VAL A 318 -26.08 7.70 -6.01
CA VAL A 318 -26.00 9.00 -6.72
C VAL A 318 -26.24 8.79 -8.20
N GLU A 319 -26.74 9.82 -8.89
CA GLU A 319 -26.95 9.76 -10.34
C GLU A 319 -25.62 9.64 -11.09
N ALA A 320 -24.68 10.49 -10.72
CA ALA A 320 -23.31 10.49 -11.20
C ALA A 320 -22.39 11.10 -10.12
N PHE A 321 -21.10 10.79 -10.21
CA PHE A 321 -20.08 11.46 -9.40
C PHE A 321 -19.62 12.74 -10.11
N TYR A 322 -19.38 13.81 -9.35
CA TYR A 322 -18.87 15.05 -9.93
C TYR A 322 -17.49 14.83 -10.58
N PRO A 323 -17.23 15.45 -11.75
CA PRO A 323 -15.93 15.32 -12.42
C PRO A 323 -14.81 16.00 -11.61
N ALA A 324 -15.13 17.02 -10.80
CA ALA A 324 -14.21 17.77 -9.94
C ALA A 324 -14.89 18.10 -8.59
N PRO A 325 -14.20 18.69 -7.59
CA PRO A 325 -14.85 19.18 -6.38
C PRO A 325 -15.99 20.14 -6.72
N MET A 326 -17.15 19.96 -6.10
CA MET A 326 -18.33 20.78 -6.41
C MET A 326 -18.07 22.27 -6.18
N LEU A 327 -17.33 22.64 -5.13
CA LEU A 327 -16.96 24.04 -4.86
C LEU A 327 -16.04 24.64 -5.93
N GLU A 328 -15.29 23.82 -6.66
CA GLU A 328 -14.48 24.27 -7.79
C GLU A 328 -15.36 24.50 -9.03
N ILE A 329 -16.29 23.57 -9.28
CA ILE A 329 -17.28 23.67 -10.38
C ILE A 329 -18.16 24.91 -10.21
N GLU A 330 -18.60 25.19 -8.98
CA GLU A 330 -19.45 26.34 -8.64
C GLU A 330 -18.64 27.66 -8.49
N GLY A 331 -17.34 27.65 -8.77
CA GLY A 331 -16.50 28.86 -8.74
C GLY A 331 -16.20 29.40 -7.34
N TRP A 332 -16.51 28.65 -6.28
CA TRP A 332 -16.31 29.10 -4.90
C TRP A 332 -14.84 29.19 -4.49
N ARG A 333 -14.04 28.20 -4.89
CA ARG A 333 -12.58 28.14 -4.65
C ARG A 333 -11.89 27.15 -5.60
N SER A 334 -10.69 27.51 -6.04
CA SER A 334 -9.84 26.66 -6.91
C SER A 334 -8.87 25.80 -6.10
N ARG A 335 -8.56 24.60 -6.62
CA ARG A 335 -7.53 23.73 -6.04
C ARG A 335 -6.14 24.39 -6.14
N ARG A 336 -5.38 24.33 -5.04
CA ARG A 336 -3.98 24.77 -5.01
C ARG A 336 -3.03 23.65 -5.41
N PRO A 337 -1.85 23.95 -5.94
CA PRO A 337 -0.77 22.98 -6.11
C PRO A 337 -0.50 22.23 -4.80
N TRP A 338 -0.22 20.92 -4.87
CA TRP A 338 0.05 20.14 -3.65
C TRP A 338 1.36 20.54 -2.99
N GLN A 339 2.30 21.10 -3.78
CA GLN A 339 3.59 21.60 -3.34
C GLN A 339 3.44 22.71 -2.29
N ASP A 340 2.36 23.49 -2.33
CA ASP A 340 2.07 24.53 -1.33
C ASP A 340 1.80 23.95 0.07
N ALA A 341 1.54 22.64 0.16
CA ALA A 341 1.23 21.94 1.40
C ALA A 341 2.40 21.08 1.93
N VAL A 342 3.56 21.10 1.26
CA VAL A 342 4.71 20.24 1.61
C VAL A 342 5.97 21.07 1.73
N TYR A 343 6.54 21.06 2.93
CA TYR A 343 7.83 21.68 3.25
C TYR A 343 8.85 20.61 3.64
N GLU A 344 10.13 20.91 3.49
CA GLU A 344 11.24 20.06 3.90
C GLU A 344 11.90 20.65 5.15
N ASN A 345 11.98 19.85 6.22
CA ASN A 345 12.55 20.19 7.54
C ASN A 345 11.87 21.32 8.33
N ALA A 346 11.63 22.49 7.75
CA ALA A 346 11.08 23.66 8.44
C ALA A 346 9.91 24.30 7.69
N TRP A 347 9.05 25.01 8.42
CA TRP A 347 7.90 25.71 7.83
C TRP A 347 8.37 26.80 6.86
N GLY A 348 7.88 26.75 5.63
CA GLY A 348 8.25 27.71 4.58
C GLY A 348 9.46 27.30 3.74
N GLU A 349 10.16 26.23 4.08
CA GLU A 349 11.24 25.66 3.25
C GLU A 349 10.64 24.69 2.23
N PRO A 350 10.56 25.03 0.93
CA PRO A 350 9.88 24.19 -0.05
C PRO A 350 10.59 22.84 -0.19
N ALA A 351 9.81 21.74 -0.23
CA ALA A 351 10.40 20.43 -0.42
C ALA A 351 10.97 20.27 -1.84
N SER A 352 12.25 19.84 -1.93
CA SER A 352 12.87 19.59 -3.22
C SER A 352 12.19 18.38 -3.90
N PRO A 353 11.69 18.50 -5.14
CA PRO A 353 10.96 17.41 -5.80
C PRO A 353 11.81 16.16 -6.12
N ASN A 354 13.11 16.14 -5.78
CA ASN A 354 14.08 15.14 -6.24
C ASN A 354 15.07 14.61 -5.17
N SER A 355 14.86 14.81 -3.86
CA SER A 355 15.84 14.37 -2.84
C SER A 355 15.89 12.86 -2.56
N ALA A 356 15.09 12.03 -3.26
CA ALA A 356 15.08 10.58 -3.10
C ALA A 356 16.21 9.82 -3.84
N ALA A 357 17.10 10.52 -4.55
CA ALA A 357 18.20 9.90 -5.29
C ALA A 357 19.57 10.47 -4.89
N SER A 358 19.91 10.43 -3.60
CA SER A 358 21.31 10.56 -3.16
C SER A 358 21.50 10.04 -1.73
N LYS A 359 21.62 8.72 -1.60
CA LYS A 359 22.55 8.13 -0.64
C LYS A 359 23.32 7.04 -1.38
N ALA A 360 24.48 7.46 -1.90
CA ALA A 360 25.58 6.59 -2.28
C ALA A 360 26.22 5.98 -1.04
#